data_AF-A0A256GQ68-F1
#
_entry.id   AF-A0A256GQ68-F1
#
_cell.length_a   1.000
_cell.length_b   1.000
_cell.length_c   1.000
_cell.angle_alpha   90.00
_cell.angle_beta   90.00
_cell.angle_gamma   90.00
#
_symmetry.space_group_name_H-M   'P 1'
#
loop_
_entity.id
_entity.type
_entity.pdbx_description
1 polymer ?
#
loop_
_entity_poly.entity_id
_entity_poly.type
_entity_poly.pdbx_seq_one_letter_code
_entity_poly.pdbx_strand_id
1 'polypeptide(L)'
;MLPIYEIDCARIEKPDDLWRRYLSAVPAQDPESFGYTLDSFWDAVQWQGPGWPGECELVFRNSEALGKLKTRGGKPFLEAFKRLVSETDRIQIKLEF
;
A
#
# COMPACT_ATOMS: atom_id res chain seq x y z
N MET A 1 -14.05 12.64 -11.63
CA MET A 1 -13.54 11.25 -11.66
C MET A 1 -12.23 11.26 -10.89
N LEU A 2 -12.09 10.40 -9.87
CA LEU A 2 -10.85 10.34 -9.10
C LEU A 2 -9.73 9.71 -9.93
N PRO A 3 -8.45 10.10 -9.74
CA PRO A 3 -7.31 9.40 -10.33
C PRO A 3 -7.28 7.94 -9.87
N ILE A 4 -6.83 7.05 -10.75
CA ILE A 4 -6.59 5.64 -10.45
C ILE A 4 -5.08 5.39 -10.57
N TYR A 5 -4.47 4.84 -9.54
CA TYR A 5 -3.07 4.45 -9.54
C TYR A 5 -2.94 2.94 -9.39
N GLU A 6 -2.20 2.33 -10.31
CA GLU A 6 -1.97 0.89 -10.30
C GLU A 6 -0.60 0.56 -9.72
N ILE A 7 -0.58 -0.33 -8.73
CA ILE A 7 0.62 -0.85 -8.10
C ILE A 7 0.71 -2.34 -8.41
N ASP A 8 1.66 -2.70 -9.27
CA ASP A 8 1.89 -4.10 -9.62
C ASP A 8 2.76 -4.79 -8.56
N CYS A 9 2.18 -5.80 -7.89
CA CYS A 9 2.82 -6.58 -6.83
C CYS A 9 3.67 -7.74 -7.35
N ALA A 10 3.74 -7.95 -8.68
CA ALA A 10 4.60 -8.99 -9.24
C ALA A 10 6.07 -8.72 -8.87
N ARG A 11 6.80 -9.80 -8.55
CA ARG A 11 8.24 -9.78 -8.22
C ARG A 11 8.61 -8.94 -6.98
N ILE A 12 7.67 -8.58 -6.11
CA ILE A 12 7.99 -8.04 -4.78
C ILE A 12 8.62 -9.16 -3.94
N GLU A 13 9.81 -8.94 -3.38
CA GLU A 13 10.54 -9.93 -2.58
C GLU A 13 10.56 -9.59 -1.09
N LYS A 14 10.49 -8.30 -0.76
CA LYS A 14 10.38 -7.78 0.60
C LYS A 14 9.32 -6.68 0.69
N PRO A 15 8.70 -6.46 1.86
CA PRO A 15 7.71 -5.39 2.06
C PRO A 15 8.17 -4.01 1.60
N ASP A 16 9.44 -3.68 1.82
CA ASP A 16 10.01 -2.40 1.41
C ASP A 16 9.93 -2.15 -0.10
N ASP A 17 9.98 -3.20 -0.94
CA ASP A 17 9.87 -3.06 -2.39
C ASP A 17 8.46 -2.62 -2.80
N LEU A 18 7.44 -3.13 -2.11
CA LEU A 18 6.04 -2.75 -2.35
C LEU A 18 5.87 -1.25 -2.08
N TRP A 19 6.41 -0.77 -0.96
CA TRP A 19 6.32 0.63 -0.57
C TRP A 19 7.08 1.56 -1.50
N ARG A 20 8.26 1.15 -1.97
CA ARG A 20 8.97 1.88 -3.02
C ARG A 20 8.12 1.98 -4.29
N ARG A 21 7.49 0.87 -4.71
CA ARG A 21 6.63 0.85 -5.90
C ARG A 21 5.39 1.72 -5.72
N TYR A 22 4.77 1.70 -4.54
CA TYR A 22 3.69 2.61 -4.17
C TYR A 22 4.10 4.09 -4.30
N LEU A 23 5.18 4.50 -3.62
CA LEU A 23 5.68 5.89 -3.66
C LEU A 23 6.10 6.33 -5.08
N SER A 24 6.44 5.38 -5.96
CA SER A 24 6.78 5.66 -7.35
C SER A 24 5.55 5.83 -8.25
N ALA A 25 4.40 5.27 -7.85
CA ALA A 25 3.18 5.21 -8.66
C ALA A 25 2.22 6.38 -8.41
N VAL A 26 2.35 7.03 -7.25
CA VAL A 26 1.42 8.06 -6.77
C VAL A 26 2.14 9.40 -6.56
N PRO A 27 1.44 10.54 -6.61
CA PRO A 27 1.99 11.83 -6.22
C PRO A 27 2.06 11.94 -4.69
N ALA A 28 2.89 11.10 -4.06
CA ALA A 28 3.03 10.99 -2.62
C ALA A 28 3.51 12.33 -2.01
N GLN A 29 2.82 12.79 -0.97
CA GLN A 29 3.25 13.93 -0.16
C GLN A 29 4.26 13.46 0.88
N ASP A 30 5.34 14.22 1.09
CA ASP A 30 6.42 13.89 2.06
C ASP A 30 6.92 12.42 1.96
N PRO A 31 7.33 11.95 0.76
CA PRO A 31 7.81 10.58 0.57
C PRO A 31 9.12 10.29 1.32
N GLU A 32 9.92 11.30 1.63
CA GLU A 32 11.17 11.19 2.38
C GLU A 32 10.96 10.75 3.83
N SER A 33 9.81 11.12 4.43
CA SER A 33 9.45 10.74 5.80
C SER A 33 8.60 9.47 5.87
N PHE A 34 8.31 8.82 4.73
CA PHE A 34 7.54 7.58 4.69
C PHE A 34 8.25 6.45 5.45
N GLY A 35 7.55 5.76 6.36
CA GLY A 35 8.17 4.78 7.27
C GLY A 35 8.35 3.35 6.75
N TYR A 36 7.93 3.04 5.51
CA TYR A 36 8.08 1.73 4.87
C TYR A 36 7.49 0.55 5.69
N THR A 37 6.29 0.74 6.24
CA THR A 37 5.54 -0.30 6.95
C THR A 37 4.05 -0.26 6.59
N LEU A 38 3.30 -1.31 6.96
CA LEU A 38 1.84 -1.29 6.86
C LEU A 38 1.24 -0.13 7.67
N ASP A 39 1.77 0.14 8.87
CA ASP A 39 1.28 1.23 9.72
C ASP A 39 1.53 2.59 9.07
N SER A 40 2.70 2.79 8.45
CA SER A 40 3.00 4.02 7.69
C SER A 40 2.12 4.16 6.45
N PHE A 41 1.84 3.05 5.75
CA PHE A 41 0.90 3.07 4.64
C PHE A 41 -0.51 3.42 5.11
N TRP A 42 -0.98 2.84 6.23
CA TRP A 42 -2.28 3.16 6.79
C TRP A 42 -2.37 4.62 7.23
N ASP A 43 -1.34 5.15 7.90
CA ASP A 43 -1.24 6.56 8.28
C ASP A 43 -1.35 7.48 7.06
N ALA A 44 -0.66 7.14 5.98
CA ALA A 44 -0.78 7.83 4.70
C ALA A 44 -2.23 7.85 4.22
N VAL A 45 -2.83 6.69 3.96
CA VAL A 45 -4.12 6.58 3.24
C VAL A 45 -5.36 6.88 4.09
N GLN A 46 -5.27 6.77 5.41
CA GLN A 46 -6.38 7.04 6.33
C GLN A 46 -6.28 8.44 6.95
N TRP A 47 -5.08 8.85 7.37
CA TRP A 47 -4.87 10.06 8.17
C TRP A 47 -4.17 11.18 7.41
N GLN A 48 -3.82 10.97 6.13
CA GLN A 48 -3.04 11.89 5.31
C GLN A 48 -1.62 12.13 5.86
N GLY A 49 -1.03 11.08 6.46
CA GLY A 49 0.37 11.10 6.88
C GLY A 49 1.36 11.10 5.70
N PRO A 50 2.67 11.01 5.99
CA PRO A 50 3.70 10.87 4.97
C PRO A 50 3.36 9.75 3.99
N GLY A 51 3.49 10.02 2.69
CA GLY A 51 3.09 9.14 1.61
C GLY A 51 1.65 9.32 1.12
N TRP A 52 0.86 10.29 1.62
CA TRP A 52 -0.51 10.53 1.18
C TRP A 52 -0.58 10.76 -0.35
N PRO A 53 -1.39 9.99 -1.12
CA PRO A 53 -1.46 10.12 -2.58
C PRO A 53 -2.49 11.15 -3.06
N GLY A 54 -3.18 11.83 -2.15
CA GLY A 54 -4.40 12.59 -2.46
C GLY A 54 -5.63 11.69 -2.59
N GLU A 55 -6.79 12.31 -2.82
CA GLU A 55 -8.04 11.60 -3.11
C GLU A 55 -7.91 10.80 -4.41
N CYS A 56 -7.97 9.47 -4.32
CA CYS A 56 -7.75 8.57 -5.45
C CYS A 56 -8.34 7.16 -5.23
N GLU A 57 -8.23 6.32 -6.25
CA GLU A 57 -8.35 4.87 -6.14
C GLU A 57 -6.95 4.23 -6.29
N LEU A 58 -6.61 3.34 -5.37
CA LEU A 58 -5.40 2.51 -5.47
C LEU A 58 -5.79 1.08 -5.87
N VAL A 59 -5.16 0.56 -6.93
CA VAL A 59 -5.38 -0.81 -7.40
C VAL A 59 -4.08 -1.58 -7.30
N PHE A 60 -4.01 -2.53 -6.37
CA PHE A 60 -2.88 -3.44 -6.23
C PHE A 60 -3.12 -4.67 -7.12
N ARG A 61 -2.43 -4.72 -8.26
CA ARG A 61 -2.49 -5.85 -9.21
C ARG A 61 -1.57 -6.98 -8.74
N ASN A 62 -1.90 -8.23 -9.07
CA ASN A 62 -1.10 -9.42 -8.74
C ASN A 62 -0.84 -9.57 -7.22
N SER A 63 -1.82 -9.21 -6.39
CA SER A 63 -1.70 -9.14 -4.93
C SER A 63 -1.40 -10.48 -4.27
N GLU A 64 -1.71 -11.60 -4.92
CA GLU A 64 -1.34 -12.96 -4.51
C GLU A 64 0.17 -13.13 -4.33
N ALA A 65 0.99 -12.37 -5.08
CA ALA A 65 2.45 -12.36 -4.94
C ALA A 65 2.92 -11.91 -3.54
N LEU A 66 2.10 -11.13 -2.82
CA LEU A 66 2.40 -10.69 -1.45
C LEU A 66 2.19 -11.81 -0.42
N GLY A 67 1.55 -12.92 -0.78
CA GLY A 67 1.27 -14.05 0.12
C GLY A 67 2.52 -14.75 0.67
N LYS A 68 3.66 -14.64 -0.04
CA LYS A 68 4.95 -15.16 0.41
C LYS A 68 5.66 -14.27 1.45
N LEU A 69 5.19 -13.03 1.64
CA LEU A 69 5.84 -12.03 2.49
C LEU A 69 5.37 -12.15 3.94
N LYS A 70 6.22 -11.66 4.85
CA LYS A 70 5.90 -11.49 6.26
C LYS A 70 6.05 -10.03 6.66
N THR A 71 5.21 -9.59 7.59
CA THR A 71 5.41 -8.32 8.30
C THR A 71 6.68 -8.36 9.14
N ARG A 72 7.16 -7.21 9.63
CA ARG A 72 8.31 -7.15 10.56
C ARG A 72 8.08 -8.00 11.83
N GLY A 73 6.82 -8.15 12.27
CA GLY A 73 6.43 -9.01 13.38
C GLY A 73 6.22 -10.49 13.01
N GLY A 74 6.59 -10.92 11.80
CA GLY A 74 6.52 -12.32 11.35
C GLY A 74 5.14 -12.80 10.91
N LYS A 75 4.09 -11.98 11.03
CA LYS A 75 2.72 -12.32 10.57
C LYS A 75 2.62 -12.37 9.04
N PRO A 76 1.72 -13.17 8.45
CA PRO A 76 1.46 -13.18 7.01
C PRO A 76 1.11 -11.78 6.51
N PHE A 77 1.86 -11.27 5.52
CA PHE A 77 1.72 -9.90 5.07
C PHE A 77 0.38 -9.67 4.35
N LEU A 78 0.02 -10.55 3.41
CA LEU A 78 -1.20 -10.39 2.61
C LEU A 78 -2.47 -10.35 3.47
N GLU A 79 -2.55 -11.15 4.52
CA GLU A 79 -3.71 -11.14 5.43
C GLU A 79 -3.78 -9.86 6.26
N ALA A 80 -2.63 -9.36 6.73
CA ALA A 80 -2.58 -8.06 7.40
C ALA A 80 -2.95 -6.92 6.44
N PHE A 81 -2.56 -7.02 5.18
CA PHE A 81 -2.86 -6.01 4.17
C PHE A 81 -4.33 -6.00 3.76
N LYS A 82 -4.96 -7.17 3.55
CA LYS A 82 -6.41 -7.29 3.34
C LYS A 82 -7.20 -6.64 4.47
N ARG A 83 -6.78 -6.86 5.72
CA ARG A 83 -7.42 -6.26 6.88
C ARG A 83 -7.30 -4.74 6.87
N LEU A 84 -6.10 -4.20 6.63
CA LEU A 84 -5.87 -2.76 6.50
C LEU A 84 -6.76 -2.15 5.42
N VAL A 85 -6.84 -2.78 4.24
CA VAL A 85 -7.72 -2.35 3.14
C VAL A 85 -9.18 -2.30 3.57
N SER A 86 -9.66 -3.31 4.32
CA SER A 86 -11.03 -3.31 4.84
C SER A 86 -11.31 -2.27 5.94
N GLU A 87 -10.26 -1.82 6.64
CA GLU A 87 -10.33 -0.81 7.71
C GLU A 87 -10.06 0.61 7.18
N THR A 88 -9.72 0.77 5.89
CA THR A 88 -9.50 2.07 5.25
C THR A 88 -10.77 2.53 4.55
N ASP A 89 -11.27 3.70 4.92
CA ASP A 89 -12.53 4.25 4.38
C ASP A 89 -12.37 5.61 3.69
N ARG A 90 -11.21 6.27 3.85
CA ARG A 90 -10.95 7.58 3.26
C ARG A 90 -10.78 7.52 1.74
N ILE A 91 -10.07 6.52 1.22
CA ILE A 91 -9.90 6.29 -0.22
C ILE A 91 -10.29 4.87 -0.60
N GLN A 92 -10.53 4.65 -1.89
CA GLN A 92 -10.79 3.30 -2.39
C GLN A 92 -9.47 2.56 -2.61
N ILE A 93 -9.33 1.39 -2.00
CA ILE A 93 -8.21 0.49 -2.22
C ILE A 93 -8.75 -0.86 -2.66
N LYS A 94 -8.24 -1.38 -3.78
CA LYS A 94 -8.62 -2.68 -4.34
C LYS A 94 -7.41 -3.59 -4.39
N LEU A 95 -7.61 -4.84 -3.98
CA LEU A 95 -6.66 -5.92 -4.17
C LEU A 95 -7.19 -6.82 -5.27
N GLU A 96 -6.41 -6.97 -6.34
CA GLU A 96 -6.70 -7.92 -7.40
C GLU A 96 -5.70 -9.07 -7.39
N PHE A 97 -6.21 -10.27 -7.66
CA PHE A 97 -5.53 -11.56 -7.54
C PHE A 97 -5.53 -12.30 -8.88
#